data_AF-A0A0Q3HKD6-F1
#
_entry.id   AF-A0A0Q3HKD6-F1
#
_cell.length_a   1.000
_cell.length_b   1.000
_cell.length_c   1.000
_cell.angle_alpha   90.00
_cell.angle_beta   90.00
_cell.angle_gamma   90.00
#
_symmetry.space_group_name_H-M   'P 1'
#
loop_
_entity.id
_entity.type
_entity.pdbx_description
1 polymer ?
#
loop_
_entity_poly.entity_id
_entity_poly.type
_entity_poly.pdbx_seq_one_letter_code
_entity_poly.pdbx_strand_id
1 'polypeptide(L)'
;MATVKNSVEEAGQKRFGPAWLRSLVGATFYTPCPTHLGVPKNECNHYCVDCIDEEGTTTIFCSICFSGHTDHHHVLQIRRSSYHEVVRVVELETVVDISLVQTYVINGDKVVFLNARPMALGHGTKCVGPAGTCLECGRALIDATFQFCSLGCKINCVARVLYAYVCVRSTPGRELVF
;
A
#
# COMPACT_ATOMS: atom_id res chain seq x y z
N MET A 1 -30.97 13.32 2.65
CA MET A 1 -30.34 12.09 2.12
C MET A 1 -28.81 12.15 2.00
N ALA A 2 -28.16 13.32 2.09
CA ALA A 2 -26.70 13.44 2.08
C ALA A 2 -26.01 13.04 3.41
N THR A 3 -26.70 13.15 4.53
CA THR A 3 -26.12 12.95 5.88
C THR A 3 -25.75 11.50 6.19
N VAL A 4 -26.48 10.51 5.66
CA VAL A 4 -26.30 9.09 5.99
C VAL A 4 -25.18 8.44 5.16
N LYS A 5 -24.97 8.88 3.91
CA LYS A 5 -23.89 8.36 3.04
C LYS A 5 -22.51 8.73 3.58
N ASN A 6 -22.32 9.98 4.01
CA ASN A 6 -21.09 10.45 4.66
C ASN A 6 -20.74 9.63 5.91
N SER A 7 -21.72 9.27 6.74
CA SER A 7 -21.49 8.50 7.96
C SER A 7 -21.07 7.03 7.70
N VAL A 8 -21.49 6.46 6.57
CA VAL A 8 -21.13 5.07 6.18
C VAL A 8 -19.74 5.03 5.55
N GLU A 9 -19.38 6.04 4.74
CA GLU A 9 -18.03 6.19 4.17
C GLU A 9 -16.99 6.52 5.24
N GLU A 10 -17.29 7.41 6.19
CA GLU A 10 -16.42 7.70 7.33
C GLU A 10 -16.20 6.48 8.23
N ALA A 11 -17.26 5.67 8.44
CA ALA A 11 -17.14 4.42 9.20
C ALA A 11 -16.33 3.36 8.45
N GLY A 12 -16.47 3.26 7.12
CA GLY A 12 -15.68 2.34 6.28
C GLY A 12 -14.21 2.74 6.19
N GLN A 13 -13.91 4.03 6.10
CA GLN A 13 -12.55 4.58 6.08
C GLN A 13 -11.85 4.44 7.44
N LYS A 14 -12.58 4.62 8.56
CA LYS A 14 -12.06 4.31 9.90
C LYS A 14 -11.81 2.81 10.13
N ARG A 15 -12.50 1.93 9.41
CA ARG A 15 -12.47 0.47 9.62
C ARG A 15 -11.45 -0.30 8.78
N PHE A 16 -10.91 0.27 7.70
CA PHE A 16 -10.01 -0.46 6.77
C PHE A 16 -8.80 0.37 6.31
N GLY A 17 -8.53 1.50 6.98
CA GLY A 17 -7.52 2.48 6.58
C GLY A 17 -8.05 3.48 5.54
N PRO A 18 -7.27 4.54 5.23
CA PRO A 18 -7.68 5.55 4.28
C PRO A 18 -7.84 4.96 2.87
N ALA A 19 -8.82 5.46 2.11
CA ALA A 19 -9.18 4.90 0.81
C ALA A 19 -8.02 4.94 -0.20
N TRP A 20 -7.25 6.04 -0.19
CA TRP A 20 -6.06 6.20 -1.03
C TRP A 20 -5.04 5.06 -0.80
N LEU A 21 -4.87 4.57 0.43
CA LEU A 21 -3.87 3.56 0.72
C LEU A 21 -4.22 2.21 0.08
N ARG A 22 -5.51 1.86 0.04
CA ARG A 22 -5.98 0.69 -0.70
C ARG A 22 -5.86 0.88 -2.21
N SER A 23 -6.18 2.08 -2.70
CA SER A 23 -6.02 2.43 -4.10
C SER A 23 -4.54 2.34 -4.54
N LEU A 24 -3.60 2.87 -3.75
CA LEU A 24 -2.16 2.78 -4.01
C LEU A 24 -1.67 1.35 -4.16
N VAL A 25 -2.09 0.44 -3.28
CA VAL A 25 -1.64 -0.96 -3.30
C VAL A 25 -2.32 -1.77 -4.42
N GLY A 26 -3.56 -1.43 -4.78
CA GLY A 26 -4.31 -2.05 -5.87
C GLY A 26 -4.10 -1.41 -7.25
N ALA A 27 -3.33 -0.32 -7.33
CA ALA A 27 -3.09 0.42 -8.55
C ALA A 27 -2.17 -0.33 -9.51
N THR A 28 -2.38 -0.08 -10.82
CA THR A 28 -1.48 -0.54 -11.88
C THR A 28 -0.62 0.62 -12.35
N PHE A 29 0.69 0.53 -12.12
CA PHE A 29 1.64 1.57 -12.53
C PHE A 29 2.31 1.25 -13.86
N TYR A 30 2.94 2.28 -14.45
CA TYR A 30 3.66 2.23 -15.71
C TYR A 30 2.78 1.86 -16.91
N THR A 31 1.49 2.17 -16.83
CA THR A 31 0.64 2.22 -18.02
C THR A 31 0.99 3.45 -18.84
N PRO A 32 0.85 3.41 -20.18
CA PRO A 32 1.05 4.59 -21.01
C PRO A 32 -0.01 5.64 -20.69
N CYS A 33 0.42 6.88 -20.48
CA CYS A 33 -0.48 8.01 -20.25
C CYS A 33 -1.40 8.24 -21.46
N PRO A 34 -2.73 8.30 -21.27
CA PRO A 34 -3.68 8.43 -22.36
C PRO A 34 -3.57 9.77 -23.11
N THR A 35 -3.11 10.83 -22.43
CA THR A 35 -2.94 12.16 -23.03
C THR A 35 -1.58 12.39 -23.66
N HIS A 36 -0.58 11.54 -23.36
CA HIS A 36 0.80 11.70 -23.81
C HIS A 36 1.31 10.45 -24.54
N LEU A 37 0.46 9.81 -25.34
CA LEU A 37 0.82 8.64 -26.12
C LEU A 37 1.97 8.95 -27.10
N GLY A 38 2.95 8.05 -27.18
CA GLY A 38 4.11 8.19 -28.07
C GLY A 38 5.18 9.20 -27.64
N VAL A 39 4.96 9.94 -26.55
CA VAL A 39 5.96 10.86 -25.98
C VAL A 39 6.88 10.10 -25.03
N PRO A 40 8.21 10.35 -25.02
CA PRO A 40 9.08 9.77 -24.00
C PRO A 40 8.65 10.19 -22.58
N LYS A 41 8.90 9.33 -21.59
CA LYS A 41 8.53 9.55 -20.17
C LYS A 41 7.02 9.68 -19.90
N ASN A 42 6.21 9.06 -20.76
CA ASN A 42 4.75 9.02 -20.63
C ASN A 42 4.22 7.90 -19.71
N GLU A 43 5.08 7.15 -19.03
CA GLU A 43 4.64 6.10 -18.11
C GLU A 43 4.01 6.70 -16.85
N CYS A 44 2.82 6.20 -16.49
CA CYS A 44 2.08 6.63 -15.31
C CYS A 44 2.67 6.01 -14.03
N ASN A 45 3.56 6.73 -13.36
CA ASN A 45 4.27 6.26 -12.17
C ASN A 45 4.26 7.27 -11.00
N HIS A 46 3.43 8.30 -11.06
CA HIS A 46 3.20 9.22 -9.95
C HIS A 46 1.78 8.98 -9.41
N TYR A 47 1.66 8.94 -8.09
CA TYR A 47 0.41 8.70 -7.39
C TYR A 47 0.14 9.88 -6.45
N CYS A 48 -0.95 10.61 -6.65
CA CYS A 48 -1.33 11.67 -5.72
C CYS A 48 -2.22 11.14 -4.61
N VAL A 49 -1.82 11.37 -3.35
CA VAL A 49 -2.55 10.95 -2.15
C VAL A 49 -3.80 11.80 -1.91
N ASP A 50 -3.73 13.08 -2.29
CA ASP A 50 -4.78 14.07 -2.01
C ASP A 50 -5.85 14.14 -3.11
N CYS A 51 -5.53 13.71 -4.33
CA CYS A 51 -6.49 13.71 -5.42
C CYS A 51 -7.49 12.56 -5.30
N ILE A 52 -8.75 12.97 -5.33
CA ILE A 52 -9.91 12.13 -5.60
C ILE A 52 -10.50 12.72 -6.88
N ASP A 53 -10.53 11.99 -7.98
CA ASP A 53 -11.15 12.47 -9.20
C ASP A 53 -12.68 12.57 -9.03
N GLU A 54 -13.34 13.23 -9.97
CA GLU A 54 -14.79 13.52 -9.95
C GLU A 54 -15.67 12.25 -9.93
N GLU A 55 -15.08 11.09 -10.24
CA GLU A 55 -15.68 9.76 -10.23
C GLU A 55 -15.32 8.94 -8.97
N GLY A 56 -14.52 9.51 -8.06
CA GLY A 56 -14.07 8.89 -6.81
C GLY A 56 -12.80 8.05 -6.91
N THR A 57 -12.07 8.11 -8.02
CA THR A 57 -10.84 7.37 -8.30
C THR A 57 -9.58 8.24 -8.06
N THR A 58 -8.51 7.64 -7.53
CA THR A 58 -7.25 8.37 -7.29
C THR A 58 -6.42 8.51 -8.56
N THR A 59 -5.88 9.71 -8.81
CA THR A 59 -5.19 10.02 -10.06
C THR A 59 -3.74 9.50 -10.07
N ILE A 60 -3.48 8.50 -10.92
CA ILE A 60 -2.13 8.10 -11.33
C ILE A 60 -1.78 8.83 -12.60
N PHE A 61 -0.58 9.41 -12.67
CA PHE A 61 -0.18 10.22 -13.82
C PHE A 61 1.31 10.08 -14.17
N CYS A 62 1.66 10.52 -15.38
CA CYS A 62 3.05 10.51 -15.85
C CYS A 62 3.81 11.77 -15.44
N SER A 63 5.12 11.78 -15.69
CA SER A 63 5.99 12.91 -15.36
C SER A 63 5.58 14.25 -16.01
N ILE A 64 4.90 14.20 -17.17
CA ILE A 64 4.46 15.40 -17.89
C ILE A 64 3.20 15.98 -17.24
N CYS A 65 2.24 15.12 -16.93
CA CYS A 65 1.04 15.50 -16.17
C CYS A 65 1.40 16.01 -14.77
N PHE A 66 2.44 15.43 -14.14
CA PHE A 66 2.93 15.88 -12.84
C PHE A 66 3.41 17.34 -12.87
N SER A 67 4.09 17.77 -13.93
CA SER A 67 4.55 19.17 -14.06
C SER A 67 3.40 20.20 -14.10
N GLY A 68 2.20 19.78 -14.47
CA GLY A 68 0.99 20.60 -14.43
C GLY A 68 0.11 20.35 -13.21
N HIS A 69 0.58 19.54 -12.26
CA HIS A 69 -0.16 19.19 -11.05
C HIS A 69 -0.02 20.28 -9.97
N THR A 70 -0.89 20.24 -8.97
CA THR A 70 -0.89 21.20 -7.86
C THR A 70 0.30 20.99 -6.93
N ASP A 71 1.04 22.06 -6.65
CA ASP A 71 2.27 22.03 -5.83
C ASP A 71 2.04 21.67 -4.35
N HIS A 72 0.80 21.71 -3.86
CA HIS A 72 0.46 21.48 -2.45
C HIS A 72 -0.01 20.05 -2.14
N HIS A 73 -0.03 19.16 -3.13
CA HIS A 73 -0.42 17.76 -2.92
C HIS A 73 0.77 16.85 -2.63
N HIS A 74 0.53 15.84 -1.82
CA HIS A 74 1.46 14.75 -1.55
C HIS A 74 1.43 13.77 -2.72
N VAL A 75 2.52 13.74 -3.48
CA VAL A 75 2.69 12.85 -4.62
C VAL A 75 3.79 11.84 -4.33
N LEU A 76 3.45 10.56 -4.41
CA LEU A 76 4.38 9.45 -4.30
C LEU A 76 4.92 9.10 -5.69
N GLN A 77 6.24 9.03 -5.82
CA GLN A 77 6.86 8.54 -7.04
C GLN A 77 7.11 7.03 -6.95
N ILE A 78 6.39 6.28 -7.77
CA ILE A 78 6.54 4.83 -7.87
C ILE A 78 7.77 4.50 -8.70
N ARG A 79 8.62 3.64 -8.13
CA ARG A 79 9.86 3.16 -8.73
C ARG A 79 9.80 1.64 -8.89
N ARG A 80 10.65 1.09 -9.76
CA ARG A 80 10.77 -0.36 -9.98
C ARG A 80 12.12 -0.86 -9.49
N SER A 81 12.09 -1.84 -8.59
CA SER A 81 13.26 -2.62 -8.22
C SER A 81 12.97 -4.10 -8.46
N SER A 82 13.78 -4.74 -9.29
CA SER A 82 13.60 -6.16 -9.67
C SER A 82 12.17 -6.48 -10.12
N TYR A 83 11.60 -5.64 -11.00
CA TYR A 83 10.23 -5.74 -11.53
C TYR A 83 9.09 -5.53 -10.52
N HIS A 84 9.40 -5.07 -9.30
CA HIS A 84 8.39 -4.80 -8.28
C HIS A 84 8.34 -3.33 -7.90
N GLU A 85 7.14 -2.84 -7.59
CA GLU A 85 6.92 -1.45 -7.22
C GLU A 85 7.45 -1.16 -5.82
N VAL A 86 8.22 -0.09 -5.73
CA VAL A 86 8.79 0.42 -4.48
C VAL A 86 8.56 1.92 -4.38
N VAL A 87 8.46 2.40 -3.14
CA VAL A 87 8.40 3.83 -2.81
C VAL A 87 9.51 4.13 -1.81
N ARG A 88 10.11 5.32 -1.91
CA ARG A 88 11.11 5.75 -0.95
C ARG A 88 10.46 5.98 0.42
N VAL A 89 11.17 5.58 1.47
CA VAL A 89 10.73 5.75 2.86
C VAL A 89 10.40 7.22 3.16
N VAL A 90 11.26 8.14 2.73
CA VAL A 90 11.08 9.59 2.93
C VAL A 90 9.79 10.16 2.30
N GLU A 91 9.32 9.56 1.20
CA GLU A 91 8.06 9.98 0.56
C GLU A 91 6.85 9.36 1.26
N LEU A 92 7.00 8.16 1.83
CA LEU A 92 5.90 7.39 2.38
C LEU A 92 5.61 7.73 3.85
N GLU A 93 6.66 8.02 4.64
CA GLU A 93 6.56 8.38 6.07
C GLU A 93 5.78 9.67 6.32
N THR A 94 5.67 10.55 5.31
CA THR A 94 4.91 11.81 5.42
C THR A 94 3.40 11.59 5.39
N VAL A 95 2.95 10.46 4.84
CA VAL A 95 1.51 10.20 4.57
C VAL A 95 0.98 8.95 5.26
N VAL A 96 1.83 7.99 5.65
CA VAL A 96 1.39 6.75 6.31
C VAL A 96 2.43 6.21 7.30
N ASP A 97 1.93 5.61 8.38
CA ASP A 97 2.77 4.83 9.29
C ASP A 97 3.30 3.55 8.60
N ILE A 98 4.60 3.52 8.35
CA ILE A 98 5.30 2.36 7.79
C ILE A 98 5.97 1.49 8.86
N SER A 99 5.73 1.75 10.14
CA SER A 99 6.27 0.92 11.23
C SER A 99 5.92 -0.55 11.01
N LEU A 100 6.84 -1.43 11.42
CA LEU A 100 6.75 -2.89 11.29
C LEU A 100 6.77 -3.41 9.84
N VAL A 101 6.83 -2.53 8.83
CA VAL A 101 7.08 -2.91 7.44
C VAL A 101 8.58 -2.93 7.17
N GLN A 102 9.08 -4.03 6.64
CA GLN A 102 10.49 -4.17 6.31
C GLN A 102 10.91 -3.18 5.23
N THR A 103 11.93 -2.40 5.55
CA THR A 103 12.60 -1.48 4.61
C THR A 103 13.85 -2.13 4.02
N TYR A 104 14.22 -1.73 2.80
CA TYR A 104 15.42 -2.20 2.12
C TYR A 104 16.26 -0.99 1.70
N VAL A 105 17.59 -1.13 1.74
CA VAL A 105 18.49 -0.16 1.12
C VAL A 105 18.78 -0.63 -0.31
N ILE A 106 18.31 0.11 -1.30
CA ILE A 106 18.49 -0.20 -2.73
C ILE A 106 19.11 1.02 -3.41
N ASN A 107 20.28 0.82 -4.04
CA ASN A 107 21.04 1.89 -4.68
C ASN A 107 21.28 3.11 -3.75
N GLY A 108 21.46 2.86 -2.45
CA GLY A 108 21.69 3.89 -1.43
C GLY A 108 20.41 4.49 -0.81
N ASP A 109 19.24 4.26 -1.40
CA ASP A 109 17.97 4.76 -0.87
C ASP A 109 17.25 3.72 0.01
N LYS A 110 16.66 4.18 1.12
CA LYS A 110 15.70 3.35 1.87
C LYS A 110 14.35 3.32 1.15
N VAL A 111 13.87 2.11 0.85
CA VAL A 111 12.62 1.88 0.13
C VAL A 111 11.75 0.83 0.81
N VAL A 112 10.45 0.89 0.53
CA VAL A 112 9.42 -0.09 0.91
C VAL A 112 8.79 -0.65 -0.36
N PHE A 113 8.55 -1.96 -0.38
CA PHE A 113 7.78 -2.59 -1.45
C PHE A 113 6.28 -2.36 -1.24
N LEU A 114 5.58 -1.99 -2.31
CA LEU A 114 4.12 -1.84 -2.25
C LEU A 114 3.43 -3.17 -2.03
N ASN A 115 3.80 -4.20 -2.81
CA ASN A 115 3.12 -5.49 -2.81
C ASN A 115 4.05 -6.65 -2.46
N ALA A 116 3.44 -7.76 -2.04
CA ALA A 116 4.15 -9.00 -1.78
C ALA A 116 4.80 -9.51 -3.08
N ARG A 117 6.11 -9.75 -3.06
CA ARG A 117 6.80 -10.40 -4.17
C ARG A 117 6.46 -11.90 -4.24
N PRO A 118 6.54 -12.57 -5.38
CA PRO A 118 6.44 -14.03 -5.48
C PRO A 118 7.53 -14.73 -4.64
N MET A 119 7.19 -15.84 -3.97
CA MET A 119 8.17 -16.72 -3.34
C MET A 119 8.53 -17.84 -4.34
N ALA A 120 9.82 -18.12 -4.52
CA ALA A 120 10.24 -19.28 -5.31
C ALA A 120 9.65 -20.56 -4.69
N LEU A 121 8.97 -21.39 -5.50
CA LEU A 121 8.44 -22.68 -5.05
C LEU A 121 9.57 -23.52 -4.45
N GLY A 122 9.38 -23.99 -3.21
CA GLY A 122 10.37 -24.81 -2.48
C GLY A 122 11.20 -24.06 -1.43
N HIS A 123 11.11 -22.73 -1.35
CA HIS A 123 11.61 -21.92 -0.23
C HIS A 123 10.52 -21.63 0.82
N GLY A 124 9.66 -22.62 1.09
CA GLY A 124 8.90 -22.64 2.32
C GLY A 124 9.88 -22.74 3.49
N THR A 125 10.05 -21.64 4.21
CA THR A 125 10.51 -21.57 5.61
C THR A 125 11.59 -22.60 6.00
N LYS A 126 12.67 -22.75 5.23
CA LYS A 126 13.71 -23.75 5.55
C LYS A 126 14.69 -23.31 6.63
N CYS A 127 14.78 -22.00 6.91
CA CYS A 127 15.60 -21.47 7.99
C CYS A 127 14.93 -20.21 8.56
N VAL A 128 14.17 -20.33 9.66
CA VAL A 128 13.69 -19.16 10.40
C VAL A 128 14.84 -18.70 11.29
N GLY A 129 15.61 -17.72 10.83
CA GLY A 129 16.45 -16.95 11.74
C GLY A 129 15.58 -16.23 12.78
N PRO A 130 16.17 -15.56 13.78
CA PRO A 130 15.41 -14.86 14.84
C PRO A 130 14.43 -13.79 14.31
N ALA A 131 14.59 -13.36 13.05
CA ALA A 131 13.76 -12.35 12.39
C ALA A 131 12.31 -12.77 12.09
N GLY A 132 11.96 -14.06 12.21
CA GLY A 132 10.60 -14.54 11.97
C GLY A 132 10.15 -14.45 10.51
N THR A 133 8.84 -14.51 10.30
CA THR A 133 8.19 -14.48 8.98
C THR A 133 7.09 -13.43 8.93
N CYS A 134 6.82 -12.91 7.73
CA CYS A 134 5.74 -11.98 7.45
C CYS A 134 4.39 -12.60 7.87
N LEU A 135 3.62 -11.87 8.69
CA LEU A 135 2.34 -12.34 9.24
C LEU A 135 1.26 -12.58 8.19
N GLU A 136 1.42 -12.03 6.98
CA GLU A 136 0.43 -12.14 5.91
C GLU A 136 0.82 -13.18 4.83
N CYS A 137 2.08 -13.17 4.38
CA CYS A 137 2.51 -14.04 3.26
C CYS A 137 3.55 -15.09 3.65
N GLY A 138 4.01 -15.13 4.90
CA GLY A 138 4.97 -16.12 5.39
C GLY A 138 6.41 -15.93 4.89
N ARG A 139 6.70 -14.87 4.11
CA ARG A 139 8.07 -14.53 3.68
C ARG A 139 8.98 -14.29 4.89
N ALA A 140 10.18 -14.90 4.89
CA ALA A 140 11.21 -14.62 5.89
C ALA A 140 11.59 -13.13 5.89
N LEU A 141 11.70 -12.55 7.09
CA LEU A 141 12.09 -11.16 7.30
C LEU A 141 13.59 -11.07 7.58
N ILE A 142 14.17 -9.89 7.37
CA ILE A 142 15.60 -9.63 7.64
C ILE A 142 15.83 -9.34 9.13
N ASP A 143 14.87 -8.67 9.77
CA ASP A 143 14.95 -8.24 11.17
C ASP A 143 13.66 -8.60 11.93
N ALA A 144 13.81 -8.99 13.20
CA ALA A 144 12.72 -9.37 14.10
C ALA A 144 11.82 -8.20 14.51
N THR A 145 12.27 -6.95 14.32
CA THR A 145 11.46 -5.76 14.55
C THR A 145 10.34 -5.60 13.51
N PHE A 146 10.45 -6.28 12.37
CA PHE A 146 9.44 -6.21 11.32
C PHE A 146 8.43 -7.35 11.45
N GLN A 147 7.21 -7.09 10.99
CA GLN A 147 6.12 -8.06 10.94
C GLN A 147 5.58 -8.26 9.52
N PHE A 148 5.88 -7.34 8.60
CA PHE A 148 5.37 -7.34 7.24
C PHE A 148 6.49 -7.12 6.23
N CYS A 149 6.49 -7.85 5.12
CA CYS A 149 7.50 -7.68 4.07
C CYS A 149 7.18 -6.58 3.05
N SER A 150 5.96 -6.04 3.07
CA SER A 150 5.46 -5.02 2.13
C SER A 150 4.28 -4.27 2.73
N LEU A 151 3.97 -3.10 2.16
CA LEU A 151 2.85 -2.26 2.60
C LEU A 151 1.51 -2.99 2.43
N GLY A 152 1.30 -3.66 1.29
CA GLY A 152 0.12 -4.46 1.00
C GLY A 152 -0.07 -5.62 1.98
N CYS A 153 1.01 -6.27 2.44
CA CYS A 153 0.92 -7.28 3.50
C CYS A 153 0.38 -6.69 4.82
N LYS A 154 0.84 -5.50 5.22
CA LYS A 154 0.35 -4.82 6.43
C LYS A 154 -1.15 -4.50 6.29
N ILE A 155 -1.54 -3.90 5.17
CA ILE A 155 -2.93 -3.48 4.92
C ILE A 155 -3.88 -4.68 4.87
N ASN A 156 -3.51 -5.74 4.16
CA ASN A 156 -4.35 -6.95 4.05
C ASN A 156 -4.50 -7.64 5.40
N CYS A 157 -3.43 -7.72 6.19
CA CYS A 157 -3.48 -8.28 7.54
C CYS A 157 -4.41 -7.47 8.45
N VAL A 158 -4.26 -6.14 8.47
CA VAL A 158 -5.12 -5.24 9.26
C VAL A 158 -6.57 -5.36 8.84
N ALA A 159 -6.86 -5.35 7.52
CA ALA A 159 -8.21 -5.51 7.00
C ALA A 159 -8.84 -6.84 7.41
N ARG A 160 -8.08 -7.94 7.37
CA ARG A 160 -8.52 -9.28 7.79
C ARG A 160 -8.83 -9.35 9.28
N VAL A 161 -7.97 -8.79 10.13
CA VAL A 161 -8.18 -8.75 11.60
C VAL A 161 -9.41 -7.91 11.94
N LEU A 162 -9.56 -6.74 11.33
CA LEU A 162 -10.71 -5.87 11.56
C LEU A 162 -12.00 -6.52 11.08
N TYR A 163 -11.99 -7.21 9.93
CA TYR A 163 -13.14 -7.97 9.45
C TYR A 163 -13.51 -9.09 10.43
N ALA A 164 -12.54 -9.88 10.90
CA ALA A 164 -12.79 -10.95 11.87
C ALA A 164 -13.35 -10.41 13.19
N TYR A 165 -12.80 -9.31 13.72
CA TYR A 165 -13.29 -8.66 14.93
C TYR A 165 -14.73 -8.17 14.79
N VAL A 166 -15.07 -7.56 13.64
CA VAL A 166 -16.43 -7.11 13.34
C VAL A 166 -17.38 -8.30 13.22
N CYS A 167 -17.00 -9.38 12.54
CA CYS A 167 -17.80 -10.61 12.47
C CYS A 167 -18.10 -11.18 13.85
N VAL A 168 -17.11 -11.23 14.75
CA VAL A 168 -17.28 -11.74 16.12
C VAL A 168 -18.18 -10.84 16.98
N ARG A 169 -18.12 -9.51 16.81
CA ARG A 169 -19.03 -8.59 17.51
C ARG A 169 -20.45 -8.58 16.96
N SER A 170 -20.62 -8.96 15.70
CA SER A 170 -21.93 -8.98 15.04
C SER A 170 -22.68 -10.29 15.29
N THR A 171 -22.01 -11.32 15.81
CA THR A 171 -22.63 -12.55 16.31
C THR A 171 -22.98 -12.38 17.80
N PRO A 172 -24.26 -12.47 18.20
CA PRO A 172 -24.61 -12.42 19.61
C PRO A 172 -24.03 -13.66 20.31
N GLY A 173 -23.17 -13.46 21.33
CA GLY A 173 -22.78 -14.51 22.28
C GLY A 173 -21.43 -15.21 22.08
N ARG A 174 -20.48 -14.66 21.31
CA ARG A 174 -19.08 -15.16 21.32
C ARG A 174 -18.10 -14.09 21.79
N GLU A 175 -17.61 -14.23 23.02
CA GLU A 175 -16.48 -13.47 23.53
C GLU A 175 -15.17 -14.05 22.96
N LEU A 176 -14.22 -13.17 22.61
CA LEU A 176 -12.88 -13.55 22.19
C LEU A 176 -12.12 -14.05 23.43
N VAL A 177 -11.84 -15.35 23.50
CA VAL A 177 -10.89 -15.91 24.46
C VAL A 177 -9.49 -15.66 23.89
N PHE A 178 -8.72 -14.81 24.57
CA PHE A 178 -7.28 -14.63 24.33
C PHE A 178 -6.47 -15.69 25.09
#